data_AF-A0A353JAT9-F1
#
_entry.id   AF-A0A353JAT9-F1
#
_cell.length_a   1.000
_cell.length_b   1.000
_cell.length_c   1.000
_cell.angle_alpha   90.00
_cell.angle_beta   90.00
_cell.angle_gamma   90.00
#
_symmetry.space_group_name_H-M   'P 1'
#
loop_
_entity.id
_entity.type
_entity.pdbx_description
1 polymer ?
#
loop_
_entity_poly.entity_id
_entity_poly.type
_entity_poly.pdbx_seq_one_letter_code
_entity_poly.pdbx_strand_id
1 'polypeptide(L)'
;MEEKFELETNTVWSFPNRGKWATHDAKYRGNFSPYVAKNIILRYSKSNDIVLDQFIGGGTTLIECKLNNRNAIGIDINPSAVEITKSKLDFNCEFNNDIKVELGNACDLKNIQNESVDLICTHPPYADIIKYSEDIDEDLSHLKYKDFLVAIEKVASECYRVLKKDKFCAIVMGDTRKNGMV
;
A
#
# COMPACT_ATOMS: atom_id res chain seq x y z
N MET A 1 -5.54 -6.22 -28.35
CA MET A 1 -6.30 -5.11 -27.71
C MET A 1 -6.00 -5.19 -26.24
N GLU A 2 -5.37 -4.17 -25.65
CA GLU A 2 -5.34 -4.06 -24.19
C GLU A 2 -6.79 -3.91 -23.70
N GLU A 3 -7.21 -4.72 -22.74
CA GLU A 3 -8.51 -4.55 -22.10
C GLU A 3 -8.56 -3.15 -21.49
N LYS A 4 -9.55 -2.36 -21.92
CA LYS A 4 -9.79 -1.03 -21.35
C LYS A 4 -10.25 -1.23 -19.91
N PHE A 5 -9.44 -0.78 -18.95
CA PHE A 5 -9.82 -0.82 -17.54
C PHE A 5 -11.16 -0.10 -17.32
N GLU A 6 -12.10 -0.80 -16.71
CA GLU A 6 -13.38 -0.24 -16.27
C GLU A 6 -13.36 -0.06 -14.76
N LEU A 7 -13.80 1.11 -14.30
CA LEU A 7 -13.81 1.45 -12.88
C LEU A 7 -14.93 0.68 -12.17
N GLU A 8 -14.57 -0.17 -11.22
CA GLU A 8 -15.52 -0.90 -10.40
C GLU A 8 -16.08 0.00 -9.30
N THR A 9 -17.38 0.31 -9.40
CA THR A 9 -18.08 1.26 -8.51
C THR A 9 -18.94 0.59 -7.44
N ASN A 10 -19.20 -0.70 -7.59
CA ASN A 10 -19.97 -1.50 -6.63
C ASN A 10 -19.13 -1.93 -5.41
N THR A 11 -19.74 -2.68 -4.49
CA THR A 11 -19.08 -3.23 -3.31
C THR A 11 -18.34 -4.55 -3.57
N VAL A 12 -18.61 -5.19 -4.71
CA VAL A 12 -17.95 -6.42 -5.17
C VAL A 12 -17.21 -6.08 -6.45
N TRP A 13 -15.90 -6.29 -6.46
CA TRP A 13 -15.03 -6.05 -7.62
C TRP A 13 -14.55 -7.38 -8.18
N SER A 14 -14.57 -7.54 -9.50
CA SER A 14 -14.17 -8.78 -10.15
C SER A 14 -13.15 -8.51 -11.24
N PHE A 15 -11.88 -8.76 -10.93
CA PHE A 15 -10.80 -8.70 -11.91
C PHE A 15 -10.35 -10.14 -12.26
N PRO A 16 -10.71 -10.67 -13.44
CA PRO A 16 -10.43 -12.07 -13.80
C PRO A 16 -8.94 -12.37 -13.93
N ASN A 17 -8.15 -11.34 -14.21
CA ASN A 17 -6.70 -11.41 -14.33
C ASN A 17 -6.05 -10.55 -13.25
N ARG A 18 -4.86 -10.95 -12.76
CA ARG A 18 -4.13 -10.16 -11.75
C ARG A 18 -3.60 -8.83 -12.30
N GLY A 19 -3.30 -8.79 -13.59
CA GLY A 19 -2.57 -7.68 -14.22
C GLY A 19 -1.06 -7.94 -14.28
N LYS A 20 -0.44 -7.69 -15.43
CA LYS A 20 1.01 -7.86 -15.69
C LYS A 20 1.53 -6.71 -16.57
N TRP A 21 1.27 -5.47 -16.17
CA TRP A 21 1.78 -4.28 -16.84
C TRP A 21 2.86 -3.60 -15.98
N ALA A 22 3.57 -2.67 -16.62
CA ALA A 22 4.71 -1.97 -16.04
C ALA A 22 5.69 -2.94 -15.36
N THR A 23 6.10 -2.62 -14.14
CA THR A 23 7.09 -3.37 -13.34
C THR A 23 6.43 -4.21 -12.23
N HIS A 24 5.11 -4.42 -12.31
CA HIS A 24 4.41 -5.25 -11.34
C HIS A 24 4.95 -6.68 -11.35
N ASP A 25 5.29 -7.17 -10.16
CA ASP A 25 5.85 -8.51 -9.98
C ASP A 25 5.02 -9.30 -8.97
N ALA A 26 4.37 -10.35 -9.47
CA ALA A 26 3.57 -11.28 -8.68
C ALA A 26 4.42 -12.10 -7.68
N LYS A 27 5.75 -12.16 -7.87
CA LYS A 27 6.66 -12.97 -7.04
C LYS A 27 6.89 -12.40 -5.63
N TYR A 28 6.67 -11.10 -5.43
CA TYR A 28 6.75 -10.52 -4.09
C TYR A 28 5.61 -11.10 -3.25
N ARG A 29 5.94 -11.91 -2.24
CA ARG A 29 4.96 -12.59 -1.40
C ARG A 29 4.10 -11.54 -0.68
N GLY A 30 2.79 -11.78 -0.60
CA GLY A 30 1.90 -10.87 0.12
C GLY A 30 1.51 -9.60 -0.64
N ASN A 31 1.85 -9.46 -1.91
CA ASN A 31 1.31 -8.39 -2.75
C ASN A 31 -0.20 -8.56 -3.06
N PHE A 32 -0.85 -7.48 -3.45
CA PHE A 32 -2.24 -7.49 -3.95
C PHE A 32 -2.29 -7.18 -5.46
N SER A 33 -3.46 -7.36 -6.08
CA SER A 33 -3.61 -7.16 -7.52
C SER A 33 -3.47 -5.66 -7.85
N PRO A 34 -2.65 -5.32 -8.86
CA PRO A 34 -2.64 -3.99 -9.48
C PRO A 34 -4.01 -3.41 -9.82
N TYR A 35 -4.98 -4.22 -10.26
CA TYR A 35 -6.31 -3.73 -10.55
C TYR A 35 -7.04 -3.21 -9.31
N VAL A 36 -6.83 -3.84 -8.14
CA VAL A 36 -7.40 -3.40 -6.87
C VAL A 36 -6.79 -2.05 -6.47
N ALA A 37 -5.46 -1.90 -6.55
CA ALA A 37 -4.77 -0.63 -6.31
C ALA A 37 -5.30 0.47 -7.25
N LYS A 38 -5.32 0.18 -8.56
CA LYS A 38 -5.81 1.09 -9.59
C LYS A 38 -7.23 1.54 -9.32
N ASN A 39 -8.12 0.61 -8.97
CA ASN A 39 -9.51 0.92 -8.69
C ASN A 39 -9.67 1.84 -7.47
N ILE A 40 -8.95 1.56 -6.37
CA ILE A 40 -8.94 2.40 -5.17
C ILE A 40 -8.45 3.80 -5.50
N ILE A 41 -7.30 3.91 -6.19
CA ILE A 41 -6.68 5.19 -6.55
C ILE A 41 -7.59 6.01 -7.45
N LEU A 42 -8.17 5.40 -8.49
CA LEU A 42 -9.04 6.11 -9.42
C LEU A 42 -10.39 6.52 -8.80
N ARG A 43 -10.90 5.75 -7.84
CA ARG A 43 -12.19 6.00 -7.20
C ARG A 43 -12.12 7.03 -6.08
N TYR A 44 -11.01 7.09 -5.35
CA TYR A 44 -10.91 7.85 -4.10
C TYR A 44 -9.85 8.97 -4.11
N SER A 45 -9.14 9.18 -5.22
CA SER A 45 -8.25 10.32 -5.40
C SER A 45 -8.36 10.94 -6.79
N LYS A 46 -7.86 12.17 -6.92
CA LYS A 46 -7.77 12.91 -8.19
C LYS A 46 -6.32 12.96 -8.68
N SER A 47 -6.11 13.41 -9.91
CA SER A 47 -4.76 13.69 -10.41
C SER A 47 -4.06 14.72 -9.52
N ASN A 48 -2.76 14.50 -9.27
CA ASN A 48 -1.89 15.26 -8.36
C ASN A 48 -2.20 15.14 -6.85
N ASP A 49 -3.25 14.42 -6.45
CA ASP A 49 -3.47 14.09 -5.04
C ASP A 49 -2.29 13.26 -4.50
N ILE A 50 -2.03 13.37 -3.19
CA ILE A 50 -0.97 12.63 -2.50
C ILE A 50 -1.55 11.33 -1.93
N VAL A 51 -1.02 10.19 -2.39
CA VAL A 51 -1.37 8.86 -1.89
C VAL A 51 -0.29 8.35 -0.95
N LEU A 52 -0.68 7.86 0.22
CA LEU A 52 0.22 7.22 1.18
C LEU A 52 0.03 5.69 1.17
N ASP A 53 1.14 4.98 1.14
CA ASP A 53 1.24 3.56 1.48
C ASP A 53 2.39 3.35 2.46
N GLN A 54 2.09 3.03 3.71
CA GLN A 54 3.07 2.82 4.78
C GLN A 54 3.45 1.35 5.01
N PHE A 55 3.10 0.49 4.04
CA PHE A 55 3.52 -0.91 3.95
C PHE A 55 3.81 -1.26 2.49
N ILE A 56 4.70 -0.50 1.84
CA ILE A 56 4.87 -0.55 0.38
C ILE A 56 5.23 -1.93 -0.17
N GLY A 57 5.99 -2.74 0.57
CA GLY A 57 6.43 -4.06 0.18
C GLY A 57 7.00 -4.11 -1.24
N GLY A 58 6.23 -4.71 -2.15
CA GLY A 58 6.58 -4.86 -3.56
C GLY A 58 6.28 -3.65 -4.47
N GLY A 59 5.76 -2.55 -3.93
CA GLY A 59 5.58 -1.27 -4.63
C GLY A 59 4.28 -1.11 -5.44
N THR A 60 3.32 -2.05 -5.35
CA THR A 60 2.12 -2.06 -6.21
C THR A 60 1.36 -0.73 -6.18
N THR A 61 1.11 -0.16 -4.99
CA THR A 61 0.39 1.10 -4.83
C THR A 61 1.11 2.26 -5.53
N LEU A 62 2.41 2.41 -5.31
CA LEU A 62 3.19 3.52 -5.84
C LEU A 62 3.35 3.44 -7.36
N ILE A 63 3.50 2.22 -7.91
CA ILE A 63 3.54 2.03 -9.37
C ILE A 63 2.20 2.48 -9.98
N GLU A 64 1.06 2.13 -9.37
CA GLU A 64 -0.24 2.61 -9.84
C GLU A 64 -0.43 4.12 -9.65
N CYS A 65 0.10 4.71 -8.58
CA CYS A 65 0.08 6.16 -8.42
C CYS A 65 0.85 6.84 -9.56
N LYS A 66 2.05 6.35 -9.86
CA LYS A 66 2.90 6.86 -10.94
C LYS A 66 2.19 6.77 -12.29
N LEU A 67 1.61 5.61 -12.61
CA LEU A 67 0.89 5.38 -13.87
C LEU A 67 -0.40 6.18 -14.02
N ASN A 68 -1.00 6.65 -12.92
CA ASN A 68 -2.26 7.37 -12.94
C ASN A 68 -2.10 8.84 -12.51
N ASN A 69 -0.91 9.46 -12.64
CA ASN A 69 -0.71 10.89 -12.33
C ASN A 69 -1.06 11.28 -10.87
N ARG A 70 -0.71 10.45 -9.90
CA ARG A 70 -0.78 10.78 -8.47
C ARG A 70 0.63 11.02 -7.93
N ASN A 71 0.74 11.90 -6.96
CA ASN A 71 1.93 11.95 -6.11
C ASN A 71 1.82 10.84 -5.06
N ALA A 72 2.94 10.31 -4.58
CA ALA A 72 2.88 9.25 -3.60
C ALA A 72 4.04 9.30 -2.60
N ILE A 73 3.74 8.91 -1.38
CA ILE A 73 4.70 8.68 -0.31
C ILE A 73 4.58 7.20 0.07
N GLY A 74 5.69 6.48 -0.08
CA GLY A 74 5.82 5.08 0.27
C GLY A 74 6.76 4.92 1.46
N ILE A 75 6.32 4.24 2.50
CA ILE A 75 7.14 3.89 3.66
C ILE A 75 7.16 2.38 3.82
N ASP A 76 8.34 1.83 4.10
CA ASP A 76 8.48 0.49 4.65
C ASP A 76 9.48 0.50 5.80
N ILE A 77 9.32 -0.44 6.71
CA ILE A 77 10.31 -0.66 7.76
C ILE A 77 11.45 -1.55 7.29
N ASN A 78 11.23 -2.34 6.24
CA ASN A 78 12.23 -3.21 5.66
C ASN A 78 13.05 -2.48 4.57
N PRO A 79 14.37 -2.26 4.77
CA PRO A 79 15.22 -1.62 3.76
C PRO A 79 15.23 -2.36 2.42
N SER A 80 15.11 -3.68 2.42
CA SER A 80 15.03 -4.48 1.20
C SER A 80 13.76 -4.16 0.39
N ALA A 81 12.62 -3.99 1.07
CA ALA A 81 11.36 -3.60 0.41
C ALA A 81 11.45 -2.19 -0.20
N VAL A 82 12.09 -1.26 0.50
CA VAL A 82 12.38 0.09 0.00
C VAL A 82 13.20 0.03 -1.29
N GLU A 83 14.31 -0.72 -1.31
CA GLU A 83 15.18 -0.83 -2.49
C GLU A 83 14.50 -1.56 -3.66
N ILE A 84 13.74 -2.64 -3.38
CA ILE A 84 12.91 -3.33 -4.39
C ILE A 84 11.91 -2.35 -5.01
N THR A 85 11.22 -1.56 -4.19
CA THR A 85 10.21 -0.62 -4.66
C THR A 85 10.85 0.50 -5.50
N LYS A 86 11.97 1.07 -5.07
CA LYS A 86 12.73 2.05 -5.87
C LYS A 86 13.13 1.49 -7.24
N SER A 87 13.66 0.27 -7.28
CA SER A 87 14.01 -0.39 -8.54
C SER A 87 12.79 -0.60 -9.44
N LYS A 88 11.65 -1.00 -8.88
CA LYS A 88 10.41 -1.14 -9.66
C LYS A 88 9.82 0.19 -10.11
N LEU A 89 10.15 1.31 -9.46
CA LEU A 89 9.70 2.63 -9.89
C LEU A 89 10.61 3.23 -10.98
N ASP A 90 11.73 2.60 -11.29
CA ASP A 90 12.64 3.00 -12.36
C ASP A 90 12.12 2.60 -13.75
N PHE A 91 11.04 3.27 -14.16
CA PHE A 91 10.49 3.18 -15.52
C PHE A 91 9.97 4.55 -15.96
N ASN A 92 9.96 4.77 -17.27
CA ASN A 92 9.45 6.00 -17.86
C ASN A 92 7.93 6.09 -17.70
N CYS A 93 7.44 7.26 -17.27
CA CYS A 93 6.03 7.58 -17.20
C CYS A 93 5.80 8.92 -17.89
N GLU A 94 4.63 9.11 -18.51
CA GLU A 94 4.24 10.36 -19.17
C GLU A 94 3.99 11.51 -18.17
N PHE A 95 3.71 11.18 -16.91
CA PHE A 95 3.45 12.13 -15.85
C PHE A 95 4.71 12.49 -15.09
N ASN A 96 4.88 13.78 -14.80
CA ASN A 96 5.91 14.27 -13.90
C ASN A 96 5.34 14.37 -12.47
N ASN A 97 5.23 13.23 -11.79
CA ASN A 97 4.75 13.14 -10.42
C ASN A 97 5.89 12.98 -9.41
N ASP A 98 5.63 13.41 -8.17
CA ASP A 98 6.53 13.25 -7.04
C ASP A 98 6.23 11.92 -6.33
N ILE A 99 7.11 10.93 -6.52
CA ILE A 99 7.03 9.61 -5.88
C ILE A 99 8.22 9.46 -4.93
N LYS A 100 7.93 9.41 -3.63
CA LYS A 100 8.92 9.28 -2.55
C LYS A 100 8.85 7.89 -1.95
N VAL A 101 10.01 7.29 -1.70
CA VAL A 101 10.14 5.99 -1.03
C VAL A 101 11.13 6.14 0.11
N GLU A 102 10.67 5.94 1.34
CA GLU A 102 11.43 6.19 2.55
C GLU A 102 11.44 4.97 3.48
N LEU A 103 12.52 4.82 4.23
CA LEU A 103 12.59 3.87 5.33
C LEU A 103 11.91 4.48 6.56
N GLY A 104 10.97 3.78 7.17
CA GLY A 104 10.23 4.29 8.32
C GLY A 104 9.28 3.28 8.95
N ASN A 105 8.72 3.64 10.11
CA ASN A 105 7.79 2.79 10.84
C ASN A 105 6.36 3.30 10.65
N ALA A 106 5.44 2.43 10.21
CA ALA A 106 4.03 2.76 10.03
C ALA A 106 3.32 3.21 11.33
N CYS A 107 3.88 2.89 12.50
CA CYS A 107 3.40 3.34 13.81
C CYS A 107 3.92 4.74 14.22
N ASP A 108 4.87 5.32 13.47
CA ASP A 108 5.46 6.65 13.72
C ASP A 108 5.79 7.35 12.39
N LEU A 109 4.80 8.03 11.82
CA LEU A 109 4.90 8.81 10.58
C LEU A 109 5.32 10.26 10.86
N LYS A 110 6.22 10.51 11.81
CA LYS A 110 6.67 11.88 12.20
C LYS A 110 7.15 12.77 11.06
N ASN A 111 7.66 12.19 9.99
CA ASN A 111 8.14 12.92 8.81
C ASN A 111 6.98 13.38 7.90
N ILE A 112 5.76 12.92 8.15
CA ILE A 112 4.56 13.29 7.42
C ILE A 112 3.74 14.29 8.24
N GLN A 113 3.44 15.42 7.63
CA GLN A 113 2.63 16.48 8.25
C GLN A 113 1.20 16.01 8.51
N ASN A 114 0.57 16.55 9.56
CA ASN A 114 -0.84 16.31 9.82
C ASN A 114 -1.70 16.77 8.64
N GLU A 115 -2.79 16.07 8.37
CA GLU A 115 -3.78 16.44 7.34
C GLU A 115 -3.13 16.81 5.98
N SER A 116 -2.13 16.03 5.55
CA SER A 116 -1.35 16.32 4.34
C SER A 116 -1.61 15.34 3.19
N VAL A 117 -2.13 14.14 3.46
CA VAL A 117 -2.38 13.12 2.43
C VAL A 117 -3.85 13.09 2.01
N ASP A 118 -4.09 12.81 0.74
CA ASP A 118 -5.43 12.82 0.12
C ASP A 118 -6.08 11.44 0.05
N LEU A 119 -5.28 10.38 0.12
CA LEU A 119 -5.73 8.99 0.14
C LEU A 119 -4.67 8.15 0.84
N ILE A 120 -5.09 7.24 1.72
CA ILE A 120 -4.25 6.13 2.16
C ILE A 120 -4.70 4.88 1.41
N CYS A 121 -3.79 4.20 0.72
CA CYS A 121 -4.04 2.93 0.05
C CYS A 121 -2.92 1.98 0.46
N THR A 122 -3.19 1.10 1.42
CA THR A 122 -2.13 0.31 2.04
C THR A 122 -2.54 -1.14 2.28
N HIS A 123 -1.54 -2.01 2.38
CA HIS A 123 -1.70 -3.45 2.57
C HIS A 123 -0.76 -3.94 3.68
N PRO A 124 -1.19 -3.86 4.96
CA PRO A 124 -0.34 -4.22 6.09
C PRO A 124 -0.08 -5.73 6.16
N PRO A 125 0.98 -6.17 6.87
CA PRO A 125 1.16 -7.57 7.23
C PRO A 125 0.02 -8.06 8.13
N TYR A 126 -0.32 -9.34 8.05
CA TYR A 126 -1.39 -9.94 8.85
C TYR A 126 -0.79 -10.73 10.02
N ALA A 127 -0.45 -10.03 11.10
CA ALA A 127 0.22 -10.61 12.27
C ALA A 127 1.39 -11.54 11.83
N ASP A 128 1.51 -12.73 12.43
CA ASP A 128 2.61 -13.67 12.21
C ASP A 128 2.40 -14.70 11.08
N ILE A 129 1.49 -14.43 10.13
CA ILE A 129 1.19 -15.35 9.02
C ILE A 129 2.35 -15.45 8.01
N ILE A 130 2.96 -14.31 7.68
CA ILE A 130 4.09 -14.21 6.76
C ILE A 130 5.09 -13.26 7.39
N LYS A 131 6.32 -13.71 7.61
CA LYS A 131 7.41 -12.85 8.07
C LYS A 131 8.11 -12.20 6.88
N TYR A 132 8.23 -10.89 6.91
CA TYR A 132 8.85 -10.11 5.81
C TYR A 132 10.28 -9.70 6.09
N SER A 133 10.76 -9.88 7.32
CA SER A 133 12.15 -9.65 7.75
C SER A 133 12.60 -10.76 8.70
N GLU A 134 13.89 -10.81 9.03
CA GLU A 134 14.43 -11.73 10.05
C GLU A 134 14.87 -10.99 11.32
N ASP A 135 15.30 -9.74 11.19
CA ASP A 135 16.09 -8.99 12.16
C ASP A 135 15.57 -7.56 12.41
N ILE A 136 14.27 -7.33 12.15
CA ILE A 136 13.61 -6.05 12.41
C ILE A 136 12.55 -6.25 13.50
N ASP A 137 12.90 -5.85 14.72
CA ASP A 137 12.04 -6.06 15.92
C ASP A 137 10.70 -5.34 15.81
N GLU A 138 10.68 -4.17 15.16
CA GLU A 138 9.48 -3.36 14.99
C GLU A 138 8.62 -3.77 13.78
N ASP A 139 9.02 -4.78 13.01
CA ASP A 139 8.20 -5.31 11.92
C ASP A 139 6.97 -6.04 12.49
N LEU A 140 5.79 -5.49 12.18
CA LEU A 140 4.49 -5.99 12.63
C LEU A 140 4.26 -7.45 12.26
N SER A 141 4.96 -7.98 11.25
CA SER A 141 4.87 -9.36 10.81
C SER A 141 5.47 -10.39 11.76
N HIS A 142 6.19 -9.94 12.79
CA HIS A 142 6.66 -10.80 13.89
C HIS A 142 5.71 -10.84 15.09
N LEU A 143 4.72 -9.94 15.13
CA LEU A 143 3.84 -9.79 16.27
C LEU A 143 2.77 -10.89 16.27
N LYS A 144 2.59 -11.50 17.45
CA LYS A 144 1.43 -12.35 17.70
C LYS A 144 0.18 -11.49 17.70
N TYR A 145 -0.96 -12.12 17.42
CA TYR A 145 -2.24 -11.44 17.25
C TYR A 145 -2.57 -10.35 18.29
N LYS A 146 -2.36 -10.59 19.59
CA LYS A 146 -2.67 -9.60 20.63
C LYS A 146 -1.79 -8.34 20.53
N ASP A 147 -0.48 -8.53 20.33
CA ASP A 147 0.47 -7.42 20.21
C ASP A 147 0.30 -6.70 18.87
N PHE A 148 -0.05 -7.46 17.82
CA PHE A 148 -0.42 -6.92 16.51
C PHE A 148 -1.64 -5.98 16.60
N LEU A 149 -2.66 -6.30 17.40
CA LEU A 149 -3.81 -5.42 17.60
C LEU A 149 -3.41 -4.07 18.22
N VAL A 150 -2.46 -4.07 19.16
CA VAL A 150 -1.95 -2.83 19.75
C VAL A 150 -1.13 -2.04 18.72
N ALA A 151 -0.35 -2.71 17.88
CA ALA A 151 0.42 -2.05 16.83
C ALA A 151 -0.50 -1.44 15.75
N ILE A 152 -1.51 -2.17 15.28
CA ILE A 152 -2.42 -1.66 14.24
C ILE A 152 -3.30 -0.50 14.75
N GLU A 153 -3.56 -0.42 16.06
CA GLU A 153 -4.20 0.76 16.67
C GLU A 153 -3.32 2.01 16.54
N LYS A 154 -2.00 1.88 16.73
CA LYS A 154 -1.05 2.98 16.51
C LYS A 154 -0.99 3.37 15.03
N VAL A 155 -0.96 2.39 14.12
CA VAL A 155 -1.03 2.63 12.68
C VAL A 155 -2.32 3.39 12.32
N ALA A 156 -3.47 2.98 12.86
CA ALA A 156 -4.74 3.65 12.62
C ALA A 156 -4.74 5.10 13.14
N SER A 157 -4.11 5.34 14.29
CA SER A 157 -3.93 6.69 14.85
C SER A 157 -3.10 7.58 13.93
N GLU A 158 -2.00 7.03 13.37
CA GLU A 158 -1.17 7.75 12.41
C GLU A 158 -1.87 7.98 11.07
N CYS A 159 -2.62 6.98 10.57
CA CYS A 159 -3.50 7.16 9.40
C CYS A 159 -4.44 8.34 9.59
N TYR A 160 -5.13 8.39 10.74
CA TYR A 160 -6.07 9.47 11.05
C TYR A 160 -5.36 10.83 11.12
N ARG A 161 -4.18 10.90 11.76
CA ARG A 161 -3.42 12.14 11.91
C ARG A 161 -2.98 12.73 10.58
N VAL A 162 -2.47 11.91 9.67
CA VAL A 162 -1.89 12.39 8.40
C VAL A 162 -2.92 12.62 7.31
N LEU A 163 -4.07 11.95 7.37
CA LEU A 163 -5.13 12.04 6.37
C LEU A 163 -5.88 13.38 6.49
N LYS A 164 -6.06 14.07 5.36
CA LYS A 164 -6.92 15.27 5.29
C LYS A 164 -8.36 14.92 5.70
N LYS A 165 -9.05 15.90 6.26
CA LYS A 165 -10.49 15.79 6.53
C LYS A 165 -11.27 15.43 5.27
N ASP A 166 -12.31 14.60 5.42
CA ASP A 166 -13.22 14.15 4.36
C ASP A 166 -12.54 13.37 3.20
N LYS A 167 -11.38 12.77 3.48
CA LYS A 167 -10.66 11.86 2.58
C LYS A 167 -10.78 10.40 3.01
N PHE A 168 -10.24 9.51 2.20
CA PHE A 168 -10.44 8.07 2.33
C PHE A 168 -9.18 7.35 2.82
N CYS A 169 -9.36 6.35 3.67
CA CYS A 169 -8.36 5.36 4.03
C CYS A 169 -8.84 4.00 3.55
N ALA A 170 -8.12 3.40 2.61
CA ALA A 170 -8.36 2.08 2.07
C ALA A 170 -7.26 1.13 2.56
N ILE A 171 -7.66 0.12 3.33
CA ILE A 171 -6.78 -0.91 3.85
C ILE A 171 -7.16 -2.23 3.19
N VAL A 172 -6.23 -2.81 2.44
CA VAL A 172 -6.40 -4.14 1.86
C VAL A 172 -6.14 -5.16 2.96
N MET A 173 -7.17 -5.92 3.31
CA MET A 173 -7.11 -6.97 4.34
C MET A 173 -7.72 -8.26 3.77
N GLY A 174 -7.26 -9.39 4.29
CA GLY A 174 -7.81 -10.70 3.99
C GLY A 174 -8.12 -11.45 5.28
N ASP A 175 -8.98 -12.44 5.17
CA ASP A 175 -9.31 -13.32 6.29
C ASP A 175 -8.09 -14.11 6.75
N THR A 176 -7.84 -14.11 8.06
CA THR A 176 -6.87 -15.03 8.67
C THR A 176 -7.55 -16.36 8.91
N ARG A 177 -6.85 -17.47 8.65
CA ARG A 177 -7.37 -18.82 8.99
C ARG A 177 -6.43 -19.53 9.94
N LYS A 178 -6.97 -20.10 11.01
CA LYS A 178 -6.23 -20.94 11.97
C LYS A 178 -6.96 -22.26 12.16
N ASN A 179 -6.25 -23.36 11.92
CA ASN A 179 -6.82 -24.72 12.00
C ASN A 179 -8.06 -24.92 11.12
N GLY A 180 -8.10 -24.29 9.93
CA GLY A 180 -9.21 -24.39 8.99
C GLY A 180 -10.43 -23.52 9.31
N MET A 181 -10.40 -22.78 10.42
CA MET A 181 -11.44 -21.79 10.77
C MET A 181 -10.96 -20.40 10.41
N VAL A 182 -11.89 -19.55 9.95
CA VAL A 182 -11.70 -18.09 9.83
C VAL A 182 -11.82 -17.48 11.22
#